data_AF-A0A2W1BD44-F1
#
_entry.id   AF-A0A2W1BD44-F1
#
_cell.length_a   1.000
_cell.length_b   1.000
_cell.length_c   1.000
_cell.angle_alpha   90.00
_cell.angle_beta   90.00
_cell.angle_gamma   90.00
#
_symmetry.space_group_name_H-M   'P 1'
#
loop_
_entity.id
_entity.type
_entity.pdbx_description
1 polymer ?
#
loop_
_entity_poly.entity_id
_entity_poly.type
_entity_poly.pdbx_seq_one_letter_code
_entity_poly.pdbx_strand_id
1 'polypeptide(L)'
;MSTSPRGDSTEQEVSRTMFSFIQNAPLKGVASLVLAVAGLVSMFVGVILLIFITELRGSGLLAIVLGGIFLTVAVMVSLNSILQSIAGRRGRYGANTVVMMVAFLTLSVLIYVFGTNASARWDVTATRQFSLAPHTLQILENLGESIEVTAFFVPDDPNQEPYRIPSENLLNEFKHRSEGLFEYRFSDPDREPALANRYRITEYPSIVFEGTKSGLRHRLTAPLFEERDISSALLIVTGQERKQIFYLTGHGELDLSDVEPDSRGGFANARMGMNNDNYNVFPLSLIQNSEIPETTAVIIVAGPTRDLSNKEFELLSEYLRLGGRMLLLLEPNPPQTFRDLLAQWAITVEEGTIVDIGSSLAGQPQTVLIQSPQYNDQEPVDAITALVEQNYFVGATSIVPSLPREELPSTIELYPVATSTMLSCMTLDEKINDCPNADYRVRIPAFAMQGIAPINANPDPKAKSQTKMVILGDRDFATNFHINSVGNRDLLLNSVNWLAEDYALASVRSKPIALRRLIVTGREMQLIRGMSWFVLPVLMAFLAGVAWWRRR
;
A
#
# COMPACT_ATOMS: atom_id res chain seq x y z
N MET A 1 -37.91 81.38 41.80
CA MET A 1 -36.56 81.13 41.25
C MET A 1 -36.74 80.43 39.91
N SER A 2 -36.40 81.12 38.80
CA SER A 2 -35.85 80.64 37.51
C SER A 2 -35.99 79.13 37.19
N THR A 3 -36.49 78.59 36.06
CA THR A 3 -36.56 79.05 34.65
C THR A 3 -37.31 77.99 33.79
N SER A 4 -38.12 78.46 32.82
CA SER A 4 -38.67 77.91 31.55
C SER A 4 -38.46 76.44 31.09
N PRO A 5 -39.49 75.81 30.48
CA PRO A 5 -39.32 74.82 29.41
C PRO A 5 -39.72 75.38 28.03
N ARG A 6 -38.88 75.08 27.05
CA ARG A 6 -39.07 75.26 25.60
C ARG A 6 -39.13 73.86 24.99
N GLY A 7 -40.15 73.56 24.19
CA GLY A 7 -40.27 72.28 23.50
C GLY A 7 -41.51 72.25 22.61
N ASP A 8 -41.35 72.75 21.38
CA ASP A 8 -42.35 72.66 20.31
C ASP A 8 -41.68 72.11 19.05
N SER A 9 -42.46 71.34 18.30
CA SER A 9 -42.25 70.89 16.91
C SER A 9 -41.05 69.97 16.60
N THR A 10 -41.27 68.66 16.50
CA THR A 10 -40.54 67.74 15.56
C THR A 10 -41.01 66.27 15.50
N GLU A 11 -42.13 65.86 16.14
CA GLU A 11 -42.58 64.45 16.05
C GLU A 11 -43.72 64.16 15.06
N GLN A 12 -44.37 65.17 14.47
CA GLN A 12 -45.53 64.95 13.57
C GLN A 12 -45.21 64.81 12.07
N GLU A 13 -43.98 65.05 11.62
CA GLU A 13 -43.62 64.99 10.18
C GLU A 13 -43.02 63.65 9.72
N VAL A 14 -42.47 62.82 10.61
CA VAL A 14 -41.77 61.58 10.22
C VAL A 14 -42.72 60.39 10.04
N SER A 15 -43.88 60.38 10.69
CA SER A 15 -44.85 59.27 10.59
C SER A 15 -45.66 59.27 9.28
N ARG A 16 -45.82 60.43 8.62
CA ARG A 16 -46.60 60.56 7.37
C ARG A 16 -45.85 60.15 6.10
N THR A 17 -44.53 60.04 6.13
CA THR A 17 -43.72 59.70 4.95
C THR A 17 -43.53 58.20 4.72
N MET A 18 -43.59 57.37 5.78
CA MET A 18 -43.44 55.92 5.62
C MET A 18 -44.75 55.23 5.19
N PHE A 19 -45.91 55.71 5.66
CA PHE A 19 -47.23 55.15 5.29
C PHE A 19 -47.71 55.58 3.89
N SER A 20 -47.23 56.73 3.38
CA SER A 20 -47.60 57.22 2.03
C SER A 20 -46.84 56.50 0.90
N PHE A 21 -45.74 55.81 1.20
CA PHE A 21 -45.02 55.00 0.21
C PHE A 21 -45.72 53.66 -0.07
N ILE A 22 -46.50 53.15 0.88
CA ILE A 22 -47.26 51.89 0.75
C ILE A 22 -48.60 52.12 0.04
N GLN A 23 -49.17 53.32 0.10
CA GLN A 23 -50.49 53.60 -0.52
C GLN A 23 -50.47 53.67 -2.05
N ASN A 24 -49.30 53.84 -2.69
CA ASN A 24 -49.21 54.02 -4.15
C ASN A 24 -48.32 52.98 -4.87
N ALA A 25 -47.99 51.86 -4.22
CA ALA A 25 -47.49 50.70 -4.94
C ALA A 25 -48.70 49.94 -5.54
N PRO A 26 -48.69 49.55 -6.83
CA PRO A 26 -49.78 48.76 -7.37
C PRO A 26 -49.89 47.48 -6.53
N LEU A 27 -51.02 47.26 -5.86
CA LEU A 27 -51.29 46.12 -4.96
C LEU A 27 -50.83 44.76 -5.53
N LYS A 28 -50.83 44.63 -6.87
CA LYS A 28 -50.34 43.47 -7.61
C LYS A 28 -48.83 43.21 -7.47
N GLY A 29 -48.01 44.26 -7.37
CA GLY A 29 -46.55 44.15 -7.26
C GLY A 29 -46.10 43.62 -5.90
N VAL A 30 -46.65 44.15 -4.81
CA VAL A 30 -46.32 43.69 -3.44
C VAL A 30 -46.76 42.24 -3.23
N ALA A 31 -47.96 41.86 -3.71
CA ALA A 31 -48.45 40.49 -3.65
C ALA A 31 -47.56 39.52 -4.43
N SER A 32 -47.10 39.90 -5.63
CA SER A 32 -46.19 39.06 -6.43
C SER A 32 -44.83 38.84 -5.77
N LEU A 33 -44.30 39.86 -5.07
CA LEU A 33 -43.03 39.76 -4.34
C LEU A 33 -43.13 38.80 -3.15
N VAL A 34 -44.21 38.89 -2.37
CA VAL A 34 -44.45 37.99 -1.23
C VAL A 34 -44.59 36.54 -1.68
N LEU A 35 -45.32 36.29 -2.77
CA LEU A 35 -45.47 34.95 -3.36
C LEU A 35 -44.14 34.41 -3.90
N ALA A 36 -43.33 35.25 -4.55
CA ALA A 36 -42.02 34.84 -5.05
C ALA A 36 -41.05 34.47 -3.91
N VAL A 37 -41.01 35.26 -2.84
CA VAL A 37 -40.17 34.99 -1.66
C VAL A 37 -40.65 33.71 -0.95
N ALA A 38 -41.96 33.56 -0.73
CA ALA A 38 -42.52 32.34 -0.15
C ALA A 38 -42.21 31.10 -0.99
N GLY A 39 -42.29 31.21 -2.32
CA GLY A 39 -41.95 30.15 -3.25
C GLY A 39 -40.48 29.75 -3.19
N LEU A 40 -39.56 30.72 -3.20
CA LEU A 40 -38.11 30.48 -3.07
C LEU A 40 -37.75 29.84 -1.72
N VAL A 41 -38.32 30.33 -0.63
CA VAL A 41 -38.09 29.78 0.72
C VAL A 41 -38.59 28.34 0.79
N SER A 42 -39.79 28.05 0.29
CA SER A 42 -40.35 26.69 0.26
C SER A 42 -39.48 25.74 -0.57
N MET A 43 -38.98 26.20 -1.72
CA MET A 43 -38.13 25.40 -2.60
C MET A 43 -36.75 25.15 -1.98
N PHE A 44 -36.17 26.16 -1.32
CA PHE A 44 -34.90 26.03 -0.60
C PHE A 44 -35.00 25.05 0.57
N VAL A 45 -36.05 25.16 1.39
CA VAL A 45 -36.32 24.22 2.49
C VAL A 45 -36.55 22.81 1.94
N GLY A 46 -37.30 22.66 0.85
CA GLY A 46 -37.52 21.36 0.22
C GLY A 46 -36.24 20.69 -0.29
N VAL A 47 -35.32 21.45 -0.87
CA VAL A 47 -33.99 20.96 -1.31
C VAL A 47 -33.13 20.54 -0.11
N ILE A 48 -33.12 21.32 0.98
CA ILE A 48 -32.41 20.94 2.21
C ILE A 48 -32.95 19.61 2.75
N LEU A 49 -34.27 19.46 2.83
CA LEU A 49 -34.89 18.23 3.32
C LEU A 49 -34.57 17.03 2.43
N LEU A 50 -34.50 17.21 1.12
CA LEU A 50 -34.22 16.12 0.17
C LEU A 50 -32.75 15.64 0.27
N ILE A 51 -31.81 16.58 0.46
CA ILE A 51 -30.36 16.31 0.49
C ILE A 51 -29.91 15.82 1.87
N PHE A 52 -30.32 16.49 2.95
CA PHE A 52 -29.74 16.28 4.28
C PHE A 52 -30.55 15.34 5.18
N ILE A 53 -31.83 15.10 4.88
CA ILE A 53 -32.70 14.29 5.76
C ILE A 53 -33.40 13.21 4.94
N THR A 54 -32.76 12.04 4.88
CA THR A 54 -33.22 10.87 4.11
C THR A 54 -34.65 10.43 4.48
N GLU A 55 -35.05 10.56 5.75
CA GLU A 55 -36.38 10.19 6.25
C GLU A 55 -37.51 11.14 5.80
N LEU A 56 -37.20 12.39 5.42
CA LEU A 56 -38.18 13.42 5.06
C LEU A 56 -38.26 13.71 3.56
N ARG A 57 -37.69 12.84 2.71
CA ARG A 57 -37.66 13.03 1.24
C ARG A 57 -39.04 13.27 0.61
N GLY A 58 -40.09 12.60 1.10
CA GLY A 58 -41.46 12.82 0.64
C GLY A 58 -41.98 14.23 0.92
N SER A 59 -41.73 14.74 2.14
CA SER A 59 -42.08 16.11 2.55
C SER A 59 -41.24 17.15 1.81
N GLY A 60 -39.97 16.85 1.53
CA GLY A 60 -39.09 17.69 0.72
C GLY A 60 -39.62 17.89 -0.71
N LEU A 61 -40.08 16.81 -1.36
CA LEU A 61 -40.71 16.86 -2.68
C LEU A 61 -41.98 17.73 -2.68
N LEU A 62 -42.85 17.59 -1.68
CA LEU A 62 -44.05 18.42 -1.56
C LEU A 62 -43.74 19.90 -1.38
N ALA A 63 -42.73 20.24 -0.57
CA ALA A 63 -42.29 21.63 -0.38
C ALA A 63 -41.72 22.25 -1.68
N ILE A 64 -41.02 21.45 -2.50
CA ILE A 64 -40.54 21.88 -3.83
C ILE A 64 -41.72 22.15 -4.77
N VAL A 65 -42.72 21.25 -4.81
CA VAL A 65 -43.92 21.41 -5.65
C VAL A 65 -44.70 22.66 -5.25
N LEU A 66 -44.94 22.88 -3.95
CA LEU A 66 -45.59 24.09 -3.43
C LEU A 66 -44.79 25.35 -3.76
N GLY A 67 -43.46 25.30 -3.62
CA GLY A 67 -42.58 26.40 -4.01
C GLY A 67 -42.69 26.76 -5.49
N GLY A 68 -42.75 25.74 -6.35
CA GLY A 68 -42.98 25.89 -7.80
C GLY A 68 -44.34 26.50 -8.13
N ILE A 69 -45.40 26.13 -7.42
CA ILE A 69 -46.74 26.71 -7.59
C ILE A 69 -46.74 28.20 -7.21
N PHE A 70 -46.14 28.57 -6.07
CA PHE A 70 -46.05 29.99 -5.69
C PHE A 70 -45.23 30.83 -6.65
N LEU A 71 -44.15 30.27 -7.20
CA LEU A 71 -43.34 30.94 -8.21
C LEU A 71 -44.08 31.12 -9.53
N THR A 72 -44.81 30.10 -10.00
CA THR A 72 -45.59 30.20 -11.24
C THR A 72 -46.71 31.25 -11.11
N VAL A 73 -47.41 31.27 -9.98
CA VAL A 73 -48.43 32.30 -9.70
C VAL A 73 -47.81 33.69 -9.59
N ALA A 74 -46.67 33.83 -8.91
CA ALA A 74 -45.96 35.11 -8.80
C ALA A 74 -45.54 35.66 -10.17
N VAL A 75 -45.02 34.80 -11.05
CA VAL A 75 -44.65 35.15 -12.42
C VAL A 75 -45.87 35.52 -13.26
N MET A 76 -46.96 34.77 -13.16
CA MET A 76 -48.20 35.04 -13.91
C MET A 76 -48.82 36.39 -13.53
N VAL A 77 -48.74 36.79 -12.26
CA VAL A 77 -49.24 38.09 -11.76
C VAL A 77 -48.34 39.27 -12.17
N SER A 78 -47.03 39.03 -12.34
CA SER A 78 -46.03 40.08 -12.60
C SER A 78 -45.46 40.09 -14.03
N LEU A 79 -46.01 39.26 -14.92
CA LEU A 79 -45.47 38.98 -16.26
C LEU A 79 -45.23 40.24 -17.10
N ASN A 80 -46.18 41.19 -17.11
CA ASN A 80 -46.05 42.46 -17.81
C ASN A 80 -44.99 43.39 -17.20
N SER A 81 -44.82 43.36 -15.87
CA SER A 81 -43.82 44.16 -15.15
C SER A 81 -42.40 43.61 -15.32
N ILE A 82 -42.26 42.29 -15.40
CA ILE A 82 -41.00 41.59 -15.69
C ILE A 82 -40.54 41.92 -17.12
N LEU A 83 -41.44 41.83 -18.11
CA LEU A 83 -41.13 42.13 -19.51
C LEU A 83 -40.67 43.59 -19.72
N GLN A 84 -41.29 44.56 -19.05
CA GLN A 84 -40.87 45.97 -19.10
C GLN A 84 -39.54 46.23 -18.37
N SER A 85 -39.28 45.50 -17.28
CA SER A 85 -38.05 45.63 -16.50
C SER A 85 -36.84 45.06 -17.25
N ILE A 86 -37.00 43.94 -17.96
CA ILE A 86 -35.96 43.29 -18.78
C ILE A 86 -35.48 44.19 -19.94
N ALA A 87 -36.36 45.04 -20.49
CA ALA A 87 -36.02 45.97 -21.57
C ALA A 87 -35.16 47.17 -21.11
N GLY A 88 -35.08 47.47 -19.80
CA GLY A 88 -34.30 48.59 -19.26
C GLY A 88 -32.83 48.26 -18.95
N ARG A 89 -31.97 49.29 -18.86
CA ARG A 89 -30.53 49.14 -18.48
C ARG A 89 -30.31 48.41 -17.15
N ARG A 90 -31.24 48.51 -16.18
CA ARG A 90 -31.19 47.79 -14.89
C ARG A 90 -31.66 46.33 -14.98
N GLY A 91 -32.51 45.98 -15.95
CA GLY A 91 -33.02 44.61 -16.15
C GLY A 91 -32.00 43.64 -16.72
N ARG A 92 -31.04 44.13 -17.52
CA ARG A 92 -29.94 43.30 -18.06
C ARG A 92 -29.07 42.70 -16.95
N TYR A 93 -28.82 43.43 -15.87
CA TYR A 93 -28.09 42.91 -14.70
C TYR A 93 -28.91 41.86 -13.93
N GLY A 94 -30.22 42.07 -13.76
CA GLY A 94 -31.11 41.10 -13.10
C GLY A 94 -31.27 39.81 -13.92
N ALA A 95 -31.40 39.92 -15.25
CA ALA A 95 -31.45 38.77 -16.14
C ALA A 95 -30.15 37.95 -16.09
N ASN A 96 -28.98 38.62 -16.06
CA ASN A 96 -27.70 37.94 -15.90
C ASN A 96 -27.59 37.19 -14.56
N THR A 97 -28.06 37.79 -13.46
CA THR A 97 -28.09 37.13 -12.14
C THR A 97 -28.98 35.88 -12.15
N VAL A 98 -30.16 35.95 -12.77
CA VAL A 98 -31.07 34.79 -12.88
C VAL A 98 -30.44 33.69 -13.75
N VAL A 99 -29.83 34.04 -14.89
CA VAL A 99 -29.12 33.07 -15.75
C VAL A 99 -27.96 32.42 -14.99
N MET A 100 -27.16 33.20 -14.25
CA MET A 100 -26.07 32.65 -13.43
C MET A 100 -26.57 31.76 -12.30
N MET A 101 -27.70 32.10 -11.67
CA MET A 101 -28.32 31.30 -10.61
C MET A 101 -28.86 29.98 -11.15
N VAL A 102 -29.53 29.99 -12.31
CA VAL A 102 -29.98 28.77 -12.99
C VAL A 102 -28.78 27.92 -13.44
N ALA A 103 -27.75 28.53 -14.01
CA ALA A 103 -26.52 27.82 -14.39
C ALA A 103 -25.83 27.17 -13.18
N PHE A 104 -25.74 27.88 -12.05
CA PHE A 104 -25.17 27.37 -10.81
C PHE A 104 -25.99 26.20 -10.23
N LEU A 105 -27.32 26.31 -10.20
CA LEU A 105 -28.20 25.23 -9.75
C LEU A 105 -28.10 24.01 -10.66
N THR A 106 -28.09 24.23 -11.98
CA THR A 106 -27.93 23.16 -12.97
C THR A 106 -26.58 22.46 -12.79
N LEU A 107 -25.49 23.23 -12.63
CA LEU A 107 -24.17 22.69 -12.34
C LEU A 107 -24.13 21.92 -11.02
N SER A 108 -24.79 22.42 -9.97
CA SER A 108 -24.86 21.76 -8.67
C SER A 108 -25.61 20.43 -8.75
N VAL A 109 -26.71 20.38 -9.49
CA VAL A 109 -27.47 19.14 -9.75
C VAL A 109 -26.63 18.18 -10.58
N LEU A 110 -25.93 18.65 -11.62
CA LEU A 110 -25.01 17.82 -12.40
C LEU A 110 -23.89 17.26 -11.51
N ILE A 111 -23.24 18.08 -10.69
CA ILE A 111 -22.21 17.62 -9.73
C ILE A 111 -22.78 16.60 -8.77
N TYR A 112 -24.00 16.77 -8.27
CA TYR A 112 -24.65 15.79 -7.39
C TYR A 112 -24.96 14.47 -8.12
N VAL A 113 -25.54 14.52 -9.31
CA VAL A 113 -25.90 13.33 -10.10
C VAL A 113 -24.65 12.59 -10.57
N PHE A 114 -23.64 13.31 -11.07
CA PHE A 114 -22.36 12.71 -11.46
C PHE A 114 -21.58 12.26 -10.23
N GLY A 115 -21.58 13.01 -9.12
CA GLY A 115 -20.85 12.66 -7.90
C GLY A 115 -21.42 11.44 -7.17
N THR A 116 -22.72 11.18 -7.28
CA THR A 116 -23.36 9.99 -6.69
C THR A 116 -23.28 8.75 -7.57
N ASN A 117 -23.18 8.91 -8.89
CA ASN A 117 -23.09 7.80 -9.85
C ASN A 117 -21.66 7.51 -10.34
N ALA A 118 -20.71 8.44 -10.16
CA ALA A 118 -19.32 8.24 -10.55
C ALA A 118 -18.57 7.47 -9.47
N SER A 119 -18.27 6.22 -9.75
CA SER A 119 -17.35 5.36 -8.97
C SER A 119 -15.87 5.69 -9.22
N ALA A 120 -15.55 6.76 -9.94
CA ALA A 120 -14.18 7.15 -10.25
C ALA A 120 -13.47 7.66 -8.98
N ARG A 121 -12.68 6.79 -8.36
CA ARG A 121 -11.78 7.12 -7.26
C ARG A 121 -10.37 7.34 -7.79
N TRP A 122 -9.77 8.45 -7.38
CA TRP A 122 -8.35 8.73 -7.64
C TRP A 122 -7.59 8.63 -6.33
N ASP A 123 -6.66 7.69 -6.27
CA ASP A 123 -5.73 7.59 -5.17
C ASP A 123 -4.61 8.61 -5.34
N VAL A 124 -4.73 9.71 -4.59
CA VAL A 124 -3.75 10.79 -4.54
C VAL A 124 -2.67 10.55 -3.49
N THR A 125 -2.67 9.38 -2.83
CA THR A 125 -1.63 9.05 -1.86
C THR A 125 -0.31 8.74 -2.56
N ALA A 126 0.79 9.23 -2.01
CA ALA A 126 2.12 9.05 -2.59
C ALA A 126 2.54 7.57 -2.67
N THR A 127 2.04 6.73 -1.78
CA THR A 127 2.31 5.28 -1.70
C THR A 127 1.19 4.42 -2.31
N ARG A 128 0.18 5.04 -2.96
CA ARG A 128 -0.98 4.35 -3.53
C ARG A 128 -1.62 3.34 -2.55
N GLN A 129 -1.86 3.78 -1.32
CA GLN A 129 -2.34 2.95 -0.21
C GLN A 129 -3.76 2.42 -0.41
N PHE A 130 -4.55 3.09 -1.25
CA PHE A 130 -5.94 2.72 -1.53
C PHE A 130 -6.11 2.14 -2.93
N SER A 131 -5.01 1.89 -3.64
CA SER A 131 -4.98 1.20 -4.93
C SER A 131 -4.42 -0.20 -4.74
N LEU A 132 -4.93 -1.17 -5.50
CA LEU A 132 -4.31 -2.49 -5.55
C LEU A 132 -2.89 -2.40 -6.15
N ALA A 133 -2.00 -3.26 -5.67
CA ALA A 133 -0.69 -3.46 -6.25
C ALA A 133 -0.83 -3.97 -7.72
N PRO A 134 0.11 -3.63 -8.61
CA PRO A 134 0.06 -4.06 -10.01
C PRO A 134 -0.11 -5.58 -10.19
N HIS A 135 0.49 -6.38 -9.31
CA HIS A 135 0.34 -7.84 -9.37
C HIS A 135 -1.05 -8.31 -8.98
N THR A 136 -1.66 -7.74 -7.94
CA THR A 136 -3.04 -8.07 -7.57
C THR A 136 -3.98 -7.83 -8.73
N LEU A 137 -3.75 -6.76 -9.52
CA LEU A 137 -4.47 -6.53 -10.77
C LEU A 137 -4.22 -7.66 -11.78
N GLN A 138 -2.98 -8.12 -11.97
CA GLN A 138 -2.68 -9.26 -12.84
C GLN A 138 -3.33 -10.57 -12.37
N ILE A 139 -3.40 -10.84 -11.06
CA ILE A 139 -4.13 -11.99 -10.52
C ILE A 139 -5.61 -11.88 -10.89
N LEU A 140 -6.20 -10.71 -10.69
CA LEU A 140 -7.61 -10.44 -11.00
C LEU A 140 -7.91 -10.55 -12.49
N GLU A 141 -7.03 -10.05 -13.36
CA GLU A 141 -7.15 -10.16 -14.82
C GLU A 141 -7.04 -11.62 -15.31
N ASN A 142 -6.23 -12.43 -14.63
CA ASN A 142 -6.01 -13.84 -14.98
C ASN A 142 -6.88 -14.83 -14.17
N LEU A 143 -7.94 -14.36 -13.51
CA LEU A 143 -8.88 -15.22 -12.79
C LEU A 143 -9.54 -16.24 -13.73
N GLY A 144 -9.18 -17.52 -13.58
CA GLY A 144 -9.75 -18.62 -14.38
C GLY A 144 -11.19 -18.99 -14.03
N GLU A 145 -11.71 -18.50 -12.90
CA GLU A 145 -13.05 -18.78 -12.39
C GLU A 145 -13.58 -17.65 -11.50
N SER A 146 -14.90 -17.69 -11.22
CA SER A 146 -15.51 -16.75 -10.29
C SER A 146 -15.27 -17.19 -8.84
N ILE A 147 -14.97 -16.21 -7.98
CA ILE A 147 -14.68 -16.37 -6.57
C ILE A 147 -15.80 -15.74 -5.74
N GLU A 148 -16.40 -16.53 -4.86
CA GLU A 148 -17.37 -16.07 -3.86
C GLU A 148 -16.67 -15.89 -2.51
N VAL A 149 -16.80 -14.70 -1.93
CA VAL A 149 -16.18 -14.37 -0.64
C VAL A 149 -17.25 -14.10 0.41
N THR A 150 -17.19 -14.82 1.53
CA THR A 150 -18.06 -14.58 2.68
C THR A 150 -17.23 -14.13 3.88
N ALA A 151 -17.41 -12.88 4.28
CA ALA A 151 -16.74 -12.24 5.40
C ALA A 151 -17.63 -12.32 6.66
N PHE A 152 -17.21 -13.10 7.64
CA PHE A 152 -17.89 -13.28 8.92
C PHE A 152 -17.43 -12.23 9.93
N PHE A 153 -18.31 -11.28 10.24
CA PHE A 153 -18.07 -10.18 11.18
C PHE A 153 -19.32 -9.94 12.00
N VAL A 154 -19.17 -9.65 13.29
CA VAL A 154 -20.29 -9.18 14.12
C VAL A 154 -20.46 -7.67 13.86
N PRO A 155 -21.63 -7.22 13.38
CA PRO A 155 -21.89 -5.81 13.18
C PRO A 155 -21.79 -5.02 14.48
N ASP A 156 -21.23 -3.81 14.41
CA ASP A 156 -21.12 -2.87 15.54
C ASP A 156 -20.29 -3.36 16.74
N ASP A 157 -19.53 -4.46 16.62
CA ASP A 157 -18.56 -4.89 17.63
C ASP A 157 -17.32 -3.98 17.57
N PRO A 158 -17.05 -3.17 18.62
CA PRO A 158 -15.90 -2.25 18.64
C PRO A 158 -14.55 -2.95 18.48
N ASN A 159 -14.45 -4.24 18.83
CA ASN A 159 -13.21 -5.01 18.70
C ASN A 159 -12.97 -5.51 17.26
N GLN A 160 -14.03 -5.62 16.45
CA GLN A 160 -13.96 -6.13 15.08
C GLN A 160 -13.97 -5.01 14.02
N GLU A 161 -14.52 -3.83 14.35
CA GLU A 161 -14.51 -2.65 13.45
C GLU A 161 -13.12 -2.29 12.89
N PRO A 162 -12.01 -2.35 13.66
CA PRO A 162 -10.67 -2.11 13.13
C PRO A 162 -10.27 -3.05 11.99
N TYR A 163 -10.87 -4.25 11.92
CA TYR A 163 -10.64 -5.22 10.86
C TYR A 163 -11.70 -5.12 9.75
N ARG A 164 -12.96 -4.84 10.11
CA ARG A 164 -14.09 -4.81 9.18
C ARG A 164 -13.94 -3.71 8.13
N ILE A 165 -13.65 -2.49 8.56
CA ILE A 165 -13.58 -1.32 7.66
C ILE A 165 -12.45 -1.49 6.62
N PRO A 166 -11.19 -1.83 6.99
CA PRO A 166 -10.14 -2.07 6.01
C PRO A 166 -10.47 -3.24 5.07
N SER A 167 -11.02 -4.33 5.61
CA SER A 167 -11.41 -5.50 4.81
C SER A 167 -12.49 -5.15 3.79
N GLU A 168 -13.52 -4.38 4.19
CA GLU A 168 -14.58 -3.93 3.30
C GLU A 168 -14.03 -3.06 2.16
N ASN A 169 -13.16 -2.10 2.49
CA ASN A 169 -12.52 -1.25 1.49
C ASN A 169 -11.70 -2.08 0.49
N LEU A 170 -10.91 -3.03 0.98
CA LEU A 170 -10.04 -3.88 0.17
C LEU A 170 -10.86 -4.83 -0.71
N LEU A 171 -11.81 -5.58 -0.15
CA LEU A 171 -12.71 -6.48 -0.89
C LEU A 171 -13.51 -5.72 -1.96
N ASN A 172 -13.92 -4.48 -1.66
CA ASN A 172 -14.60 -3.64 -2.63
C ASN A 172 -13.68 -3.26 -3.81
N GLU A 173 -12.40 -2.97 -3.59
CA GLU A 173 -11.45 -2.73 -4.67
C GLU A 173 -11.20 -4.00 -5.52
N PHE A 174 -11.11 -5.18 -4.89
CA PHE A 174 -11.02 -6.46 -5.62
C PHE A 174 -12.25 -6.67 -6.50
N LYS A 175 -13.46 -6.47 -5.96
CA LYS A 175 -14.70 -6.57 -6.72
C LYS A 175 -14.71 -5.63 -7.94
N HIS A 176 -14.35 -4.37 -7.75
CA HIS A 176 -14.33 -3.36 -8.82
C HIS A 176 -13.30 -3.66 -9.93
N ARG A 177 -12.20 -4.37 -9.61
CA ARG A 177 -11.11 -4.67 -10.54
C ARG A 177 -11.18 -6.06 -11.16
N SER A 178 -12.09 -6.91 -10.70
CA SER A 178 -12.23 -8.32 -11.14
C SER A 178 -13.16 -8.54 -12.34
N GLU A 179 -13.67 -7.47 -12.95
CA GLU A 179 -14.66 -7.53 -14.05
C GLU A 179 -15.90 -8.41 -13.75
N GLY A 180 -16.27 -8.55 -12.48
CA GLY A 180 -17.43 -9.34 -12.03
C GLY A 180 -17.12 -10.81 -11.70
N LEU A 181 -15.86 -11.24 -11.76
CA LEU A 181 -15.45 -12.58 -11.32
C LEU A 181 -15.30 -12.68 -9.79
N PHE A 182 -15.11 -11.56 -9.08
CA PHE A 182 -14.98 -11.53 -7.63
C PHE A 182 -16.21 -10.89 -6.98
N GLU A 183 -16.93 -11.67 -6.18
CA GLU A 183 -18.10 -11.21 -5.42
C GLU A 183 -17.90 -11.46 -3.93
N TYR A 184 -18.33 -10.50 -3.10
CA TYR A 184 -18.20 -10.62 -1.65
C TYR A 184 -19.49 -10.23 -0.92
N ARG A 185 -19.69 -10.83 0.26
CA ARG A 185 -20.77 -10.46 1.20
C ARG A 185 -20.28 -10.51 2.64
N PHE A 186 -20.85 -9.67 3.49
CA PHE A 186 -20.71 -9.77 4.93
C PHE A 186 -21.85 -10.63 5.50
N SER A 187 -21.55 -11.46 6.50
CA SER A 187 -22.52 -12.24 7.24
C SER A 187 -22.21 -12.18 8.73
N ASP A 188 -23.26 -12.02 9.53
CA ASP A 188 -23.18 -12.02 10.98
C ASP A 188 -23.24 -13.48 11.47
N PRO A 189 -22.15 -14.04 12.04
CA PRO A 189 -22.12 -15.43 12.46
C PRO A 189 -23.10 -15.73 13.60
N ASP A 190 -23.49 -14.73 14.40
CA ASP A 190 -24.43 -14.89 15.50
C ASP A 190 -25.89 -14.92 14.99
N ARG A 191 -26.19 -14.17 13.92
CA ARG A 191 -27.52 -14.18 13.26
C ARG A 191 -27.69 -15.32 12.27
N GLU A 192 -26.62 -15.75 11.60
CA GLU A 192 -26.62 -16.81 10.59
C GLU A 192 -25.75 -18.02 10.98
N PRO A 193 -25.99 -18.67 12.13
CA PRO A 193 -25.11 -19.74 12.63
C PRO A 193 -25.06 -20.96 11.71
N ALA A 194 -26.12 -21.22 10.93
CA ALA A 194 -26.13 -22.30 9.94
C ALA A 194 -25.08 -22.09 8.83
N LEU A 195 -24.89 -20.84 8.39
CA LEU A 195 -23.90 -20.50 7.37
C LEU A 195 -22.47 -20.58 7.95
N ALA A 196 -22.26 -20.04 9.15
CA ALA A 196 -20.99 -20.14 9.87
C ALA A 196 -20.57 -21.61 10.09
N ASN A 197 -21.51 -22.47 10.49
CA ASN A 197 -21.27 -23.90 10.68
C ASN A 197 -20.93 -24.63 9.36
N ARG A 198 -21.56 -24.26 8.24
CA ARG A 198 -21.24 -24.82 6.90
C ARG A 198 -19.77 -24.58 6.54
N TYR A 199 -19.24 -23.40 6.88
CA TYR A 199 -17.85 -23.03 6.65
C TYR A 199 -16.93 -23.38 7.83
N ARG A 200 -17.45 -24.06 8.86
CA ARG A 200 -16.73 -24.45 10.08
C ARG A 200 -16.04 -23.27 10.77
N ILE A 201 -16.70 -22.12 10.78
CA ILE A 201 -16.20 -20.91 11.43
C ILE A 201 -16.27 -21.09 12.94
N THR A 202 -15.10 -21.28 13.55
CA THR A 202 -14.92 -21.37 15.01
C THR A 202 -14.40 -20.07 15.60
N GLU A 203 -13.78 -19.24 14.77
CA GLU A 203 -13.15 -17.97 15.12
C GLU A 203 -13.58 -16.92 14.10
N TYR A 204 -14.05 -15.77 14.60
CA TYR A 204 -14.38 -14.60 13.80
C TYR A 204 -13.84 -13.34 14.50
N PRO A 205 -13.36 -12.34 13.74
CA PRO A 205 -13.62 -12.17 12.32
C PRO A 205 -12.82 -13.11 11.42
N SER A 206 -13.46 -13.58 10.34
CA SER A 206 -12.84 -14.44 9.33
C SER A 206 -13.40 -14.19 7.94
N ILE A 207 -12.60 -14.44 6.90
CA ILE A 207 -12.98 -14.28 5.50
C ILE A 207 -12.77 -15.60 4.79
N VAL A 208 -13.83 -16.12 4.17
CA VAL A 208 -13.78 -17.38 3.41
C VAL A 208 -13.88 -17.09 1.93
N PHE A 209 -12.94 -17.64 1.18
CA PHE A 209 -12.89 -17.62 -0.28
C PHE A 209 -13.31 -18.99 -0.81
N GLU A 210 -14.15 -19.01 -1.84
CA GLU A 210 -14.63 -20.22 -2.50
C GLU A 210 -14.56 -20.06 -4.03
N GLY A 211 -13.84 -20.96 -4.70
CA GLY A 211 -13.80 -21.04 -6.16
C GLY A 211 -15.04 -21.78 -6.68
N THR A 212 -15.79 -21.16 -7.59
CA THR A 212 -17.08 -21.70 -8.09
C THR A 212 -16.95 -22.96 -8.96
N LYS A 213 -15.86 -23.10 -9.72
CA LYS A 213 -15.53 -24.26 -10.55
C LYS A 213 -14.68 -25.28 -9.81
N SER A 214 -13.64 -24.83 -9.09
CA SER A 214 -12.72 -25.73 -8.38
C SER A 214 -13.35 -26.34 -7.12
N GLY A 215 -14.30 -25.63 -6.49
CA GLY A 215 -14.87 -25.98 -5.18
C GLY A 215 -13.85 -25.86 -4.03
N LEU A 216 -12.65 -25.34 -4.31
CA LEU A 216 -11.62 -25.12 -3.30
C LEU A 216 -12.05 -23.98 -2.38
N ARG A 217 -11.76 -24.14 -1.09
CA ARG A 217 -12.06 -23.15 -0.06
C ARG A 217 -10.81 -22.80 0.72
N HIS A 218 -10.64 -21.52 0.99
CA HIS A 218 -9.57 -21.02 1.85
C HIS A 218 -10.14 -20.03 2.86
N ARG A 219 -9.68 -20.11 4.12
CA ARG A 219 -10.14 -19.24 5.20
C ARG A 219 -8.98 -18.42 5.74
N LEU A 220 -9.18 -17.11 5.75
CA LEU A 220 -8.36 -16.17 6.50
C LEU A 220 -9.02 -15.86 7.84
N THR A 221 -8.21 -15.81 8.89
CA THR A 221 -8.67 -15.46 10.25
C THR A 221 -7.85 -14.26 10.72
N ALA A 222 -8.48 -13.36 11.47
CA ALA A 222 -7.79 -12.16 11.96
C ALA A 222 -6.48 -12.50 12.69
N PRO A 223 -5.42 -11.68 12.54
CA PRO A 223 -5.40 -10.37 11.89
C PRO A 223 -5.11 -10.40 10.37
N LEU A 224 -5.13 -11.56 9.71
CA LEU A 224 -4.68 -11.75 8.32
C LEU A 224 -5.71 -11.29 7.27
N PHE A 225 -5.90 -9.97 7.12
CA PHE A 225 -6.81 -9.39 6.11
C PHE A 225 -6.12 -8.37 5.20
N GLU A 226 -4.81 -8.45 5.06
CA GLU A 226 -4.07 -7.55 4.18
C GLU A 226 -4.19 -7.98 2.71
N GLU A 227 -3.83 -7.09 1.78
CA GLU A 227 -3.87 -7.34 0.33
C GLU A 227 -3.12 -8.62 -0.06
N ARG A 228 -1.97 -8.88 0.59
CA ARG A 228 -1.19 -10.11 0.40
C ARG A 228 -1.98 -11.35 0.75
N ASP A 229 -2.65 -11.35 1.91
CA ASP A 229 -3.33 -12.53 2.43
C ASP A 229 -4.55 -12.86 1.55
N ILE A 230 -5.28 -11.84 1.11
CA ILE A 230 -6.39 -11.97 0.15
C ILE A 230 -5.87 -12.48 -1.20
N SER A 231 -4.82 -11.88 -1.76
CA SER A 231 -4.26 -12.30 -3.04
C SER A 231 -3.76 -13.75 -3.02
N SER A 232 -3.10 -14.17 -1.93
CA SER A 232 -2.69 -15.55 -1.70
C SER A 232 -3.90 -16.49 -1.63
N ALA A 233 -4.97 -16.08 -0.94
CA ALA A 233 -6.22 -16.85 -0.90
C ALA A 233 -6.81 -17.07 -2.30
N LEU A 234 -6.82 -16.05 -3.17
CA LEU A 234 -7.27 -16.18 -4.56
C LEU A 234 -6.46 -17.23 -5.34
N LEU A 235 -5.13 -17.23 -5.21
CA LEU A 235 -4.27 -18.23 -5.87
C LEU A 235 -4.60 -19.66 -5.40
N ILE A 236 -4.84 -19.83 -4.11
CA ILE A 236 -5.20 -21.13 -3.53
C ILE A 236 -6.55 -21.61 -4.06
N VAL A 237 -7.59 -20.75 -4.04
CA VAL A 237 -8.94 -21.17 -4.43
C VAL A 237 -9.13 -21.29 -5.93
N THR A 238 -8.25 -20.70 -6.74
CA THR A 238 -8.22 -20.88 -8.20
C THR A 238 -7.47 -22.14 -8.64
N GLY A 239 -6.92 -22.90 -7.69
CA GLY A 239 -6.20 -24.15 -7.97
C GLY A 239 -4.81 -23.94 -8.59
N GLN A 240 -4.19 -22.76 -8.43
CA GLN A 240 -2.77 -22.62 -8.75
C GLN A 240 -1.96 -23.44 -7.74
N GLU A 241 -1.23 -24.44 -8.24
CA GLU A 241 -0.41 -25.32 -7.40
C GLU A 241 0.67 -24.51 -6.66
N ARG A 242 0.82 -24.80 -5.36
CA ARG A 242 1.87 -24.22 -4.55
C ARG A 242 3.23 -24.74 -5.02
N LYS A 243 4.10 -23.82 -5.42
CA LYS A 243 5.49 -24.14 -5.72
C LYS A 243 6.16 -24.78 -4.49
N GLN A 244 6.96 -25.80 -4.75
CA GLN A 244 7.62 -26.58 -3.70
C GLN A 244 9.02 -26.05 -3.45
N ILE A 245 9.27 -25.67 -2.20
CA ILE A 245 10.58 -25.25 -1.72
C ILE A 245 11.16 -26.39 -0.90
N PHE A 246 12.39 -26.79 -1.18
CA PHE A 246 13.09 -27.82 -0.42
C PHE A 246 14.15 -27.20 0.48
N TYR A 247 14.04 -27.45 1.77
CA TYR A 247 14.96 -26.99 2.79
C TYR A 247 15.97 -28.10 3.10
N LEU A 248 17.25 -27.86 2.79
CA LEU A 248 18.30 -28.86 2.99
C LEU A 248 18.51 -29.13 4.48
N THR A 249 18.74 -30.40 4.81
CA THR A 249 18.98 -30.87 6.17
C THR A 249 20.11 -31.89 6.19
N GLY A 250 20.94 -31.82 7.23
CA GLY A 250 22.01 -32.79 7.49
C GLY A 250 23.36 -32.15 7.81
N HIS A 251 23.51 -30.85 7.55
CA HIS A 251 24.76 -30.12 7.63
C HIS A 251 24.76 -29.08 8.77
N GLY A 252 23.76 -29.12 9.65
CA GLY A 252 23.66 -28.27 10.85
C GLY A 252 22.97 -26.93 10.59
N GLU A 253 22.04 -26.94 9.64
CA GLU A 253 21.16 -25.84 9.31
C GLU A 253 20.21 -25.50 10.47
N LEU A 254 19.57 -24.34 10.39
CA LEU A 254 18.54 -23.92 11.36
C LEU A 254 17.37 -24.93 11.43
N ASP A 255 16.75 -25.07 12.60
CA ASP A 255 15.65 -26.02 12.79
C ASP A 255 14.36 -25.48 12.15
N LEU A 256 13.94 -26.11 11.06
CA LEU A 256 12.73 -25.78 10.32
C LEU A 256 11.42 -25.98 11.13
N SER A 257 11.47 -26.80 12.17
CA SER A 257 10.34 -27.22 12.99
C SER A 257 10.23 -26.47 14.32
N ASP A 258 11.28 -25.78 14.75
CA ASP A 258 11.31 -25.00 15.99
C ASP A 258 10.45 -23.75 15.86
N VAL A 259 9.32 -23.73 16.57
CA VAL A 259 8.31 -22.65 16.61
C VAL A 259 8.50 -21.67 17.76
N GLU A 260 9.54 -21.83 18.60
CA GLU A 260 9.78 -20.93 19.73
C GLU A 260 10.14 -19.52 19.21
N PRO A 261 9.35 -18.47 19.55
CA PRO A 261 9.52 -17.14 18.97
C PRO A 261 10.89 -16.51 19.23
N ASP A 262 11.49 -16.79 20.38
CA ASP A 262 12.78 -16.21 20.79
C ASP A 262 13.97 -17.13 20.45
N SER A 263 13.74 -18.21 19.70
CA SER A 263 14.80 -19.14 19.30
C SER A 263 15.77 -18.50 18.31
N ARG A 264 17.06 -18.63 18.62
CA ARG A 264 18.17 -18.29 17.71
C ARG A 264 18.58 -19.47 16.82
N GLY A 265 17.97 -20.63 17.00
CA GLY A 265 18.19 -21.81 16.17
C GLY A 265 17.02 -22.14 15.24
N GLY A 266 15.85 -21.54 15.46
CA GLY A 266 14.63 -21.87 14.72
C GLY A 266 14.43 -21.08 13.43
N PHE A 267 13.83 -21.74 12.44
CA PHE A 267 13.48 -21.19 11.12
C PHE A 267 11.99 -21.33 10.80
N ALA A 268 11.15 -21.75 11.77
CA ALA A 268 9.73 -21.98 11.51
C ALA A 268 8.96 -20.71 11.17
N ASN A 269 9.38 -19.54 11.68
CA ASN A 269 8.76 -18.25 11.31
C ASN A 269 9.02 -17.90 9.85
N ALA A 270 10.23 -18.17 9.33
CA ALA A 270 10.54 -18.03 7.91
C ALA A 270 9.68 -18.98 7.07
N ARG A 271 9.56 -20.24 7.51
CA ARG A 271 8.68 -21.25 6.88
C ARG A 271 7.22 -20.78 6.85
N MET A 272 6.71 -20.24 7.94
CA MET A 272 5.35 -19.70 7.99
C MET A 272 5.18 -18.53 7.01
N GLY A 273 6.17 -17.65 6.93
CA GLY A 273 6.21 -16.59 5.93
C GLY A 273 6.10 -17.10 4.49
N MET A 274 6.88 -18.11 4.13
CA MET A 274 6.82 -18.75 2.81
C MET A 274 5.48 -19.45 2.55
N ASN A 275 4.91 -20.12 3.57
CA ASN A 275 3.58 -20.73 3.43
C ASN A 275 2.48 -19.69 3.17
N ASN A 276 2.60 -18.50 3.78
CA ASN A 276 1.67 -17.39 3.54
C ASN A 276 1.85 -16.80 2.14
N ASP A 277 3.08 -16.79 1.61
CA ASP A 277 3.41 -16.45 0.21
C ASP A 277 3.06 -17.60 -0.77
N ASN A 278 2.21 -18.55 -0.37
CA ASN A 278 1.69 -19.65 -1.19
C ASN A 278 2.74 -20.70 -1.64
N TYR A 279 3.82 -20.87 -0.87
CA TYR A 279 4.76 -21.98 -1.06
C TYR A 279 4.46 -23.16 -0.14
N ASN A 280 4.93 -24.34 -0.52
CA ASN A 280 5.05 -25.49 0.39
C ASN A 280 6.52 -25.77 0.65
N VAL A 281 6.93 -25.67 1.91
CA VAL A 281 8.34 -25.91 2.31
C VAL A 281 8.49 -27.30 2.92
N PHE A 282 9.32 -28.14 2.29
CA PHE A 282 9.60 -29.52 2.72
C PHE A 282 11.07 -29.69 3.12
N PRO A 283 11.38 -30.44 4.19
CA PRO A 283 12.75 -30.82 4.47
C PRO A 283 13.26 -31.80 3.39
N LEU A 284 14.53 -31.67 3.01
CA LEU A 284 15.22 -32.53 2.07
C LEU A 284 16.54 -32.99 2.70
N SER A 285 16.73 -34.30 2.79
CA SER A 285 18.04 -34.89 3.13
C SER A 285 18.56 -35.62 1.90
N LEU A 286 19.67 -35.15 1.34
CA LEU A 286 20.30 -35.76 0.17
C LEU A 286 20.98 -37.11 0.48
N ILE A 287 21.15 -37.41 1.77
CA ILE A 287 21.58 -38.74 2.25
C ILE A 287 20.45 -39.75 2.06
N GLN A 288 19.21 -39.36 2.35
CA GLN A 288 18.03 -40.23 2.24
C GLN A 288 17.48 -40.26 0.81
N ASN A 289 17.45 -39.11 0.15
CA ASN A 289 17.00 -38.96 -1.22
C ASN A 289 18.19 -38.72 -2.13
N SER A 290 18.50 -39.67 -3.01
CA SER A 290 19.64 -39.56 -3.93
C SER A 290 19.41 -38.60 -5.11
N GLU A 291 18.30 -37.89 -5.14
CA GLU A 291 17.89 -37.01 -6.23
C GLU A 291 17.15 -35.79 -5.65
N ILE A 292 17.29 -34.65 -6.33
CA ILE A 292 16.51 -33.45 -6.06
C ILE A 292 15.21 -33.54 -6.89
N PRO A 293 14.01 -33.44 -6.28
CA PRO A 293 12.76 -33.57 -7.02
C PRO A 293 12.62 -32.55 -8.16
N GLU A 294 12.10 -32.98 -9.31
CA GLU A 294 11.91 -32.08 -10.47
C GLU A 294 10.92 -30.92 -10.20
N THR A 295 10.05 -31.06 -9.21
CA THR A 295 9.08 -30.05 -8.77
C THR A 295 9.70 -28.94 -7.92
N THR A 296 11.01 -29.00 -7.64
CA THR A 296 11.73 -28.04 -6.80
C THR A 296 11.78 -26.66 -7.44
N ALA A 297 11.07 -25.70 -6.86
CA ALA A 297 11.15 -24.31 -7.26
C ALA A 297 12.41 -23.61 -6.72
N VAL A 298 12.76 -23.87 -5.45
CA VAL A 298 13.95 -23.30 -4.79
C VAL A 298 14.49 -24.30 -3.76
N ILE A 299 15.82 -24.42 -3.67
CA ILE A 299 16.50 -25.06 -2.53
C ILE A 299 16.94 -23.99 -1.54
N ILE A 300 16.64 -24.18 -0.25
CA ILE A 300 17.14 -23.32 0.83
C ILE A 300 18.18 -24.10 1.63
N VAL A 301 19.33 -23.49 1.84
CA VAL A 301 20.37 -23.98 2.77
C VAL A 301 20.61 -22.87 3.78
N ALA A 302 20.14 -23.04 5.02
CA ALA A 302 20.23 -21.98 6.01
C ALA A 302 21.30 -22.26 7.07
N GLY A 303 22.50 -21.75 6.83
CA GLY A 303 23.60 -21.75 7.79
C GLY A 303 24.27 -23.09 7.99
N PRO A 304 24.78 -23.75 6.93
CA PRO A 304 25.43 -25.05 7.06
C PRO A 304 26.73 -24.91 7.86
N THR A 305 26.97 -25.87 8.75
CA THR A 305 28.16 -25.92 9.63
C THR A 305 29.11 -27.09 9.30
N ARG A 306 28.72 -27.95 8.35
CA ARG A 306 29.50 -29.11 7.90
C ARG A 306 29.60 -29.15 6.39
N ASP A 307 30.70 -29.71 5.89
CA ASP A 307 30.90 -29.94 4.47
C ASP A 307 29.91 -30.96 3.90
N LEU A 308 29.57 -30.74 2.62
CA LEU A 308 28.85 -31.68 1.79
C LEU A 308 29.73 -32.90 1.52
N SER A 309 29.13 -34.09 1.43
CA SER A 309 29.83 -35.22 0.83
C SER A 309 30.02 -35.02 -0.67
N ASN A 310 30.96 -35.74 -1.29
CA ASN A 310 31.21 -35.65 -2.74
C ASN A 310 29.94 -35.86 -3.57
N LYS A 311 29.09 -36.81 -3.16
CA LYS A 311 27.83 -37.10 -3.86
C LYS A 311 26.83 -35.95 -3.75
N GLU A 312 26.71 -35.33 -2.58
CA GLU A 312 25.81 -34.19 -2.39
C GLU A 312 26.30 -32.96 -3.15
N PHE A 313 27.61 -32.73 -3.16
CA PHE A 313 28.23 -31.68 -3.95
C PHE A 313 27.95 -31.86 -5.44
N GLU A 314 28.13 -33.07 -5.98
CA GLU A 314 27.80 -33.38 -7.39
C GLU A 314 26.32 -33.13 -7.71
N LEU A 315 25.40 -33.57 -6.83
CA LEU A 315 23.95 -33.35 -7.01
C LEU A 315 23.59 -31.86 -7.03
N LEU A 316 24.14 -31.06 -6.10
CA LEU A 316 23.88 -29.63 -6.04
C LEU A 316 24.52 -28.87 -7.21
N SER A 317 25.74 -29.24 -7.61
CA SER A 317 26.40 -28.69 -8.81
C SER A 317 25.60 -28.99 -10.08
N GLU A 318 25.10 -30.22 -10.24
CA GLU A 318 24.26 -30.58 -11.39
C GLU A 318 22.91 -29.84 -11.36
N TYR A 319 22.26 -29.76 -10.21
CA TYR A 319 21.03 -28.99 -10.03
C TYR A 319 21.20 -27.53 -10.46
N LEU A 320 22.26 -26.87 -9.98
CA LEU A 320 22.56 -25.50 -10.38
C LEU A 320 22.87 -25.41 -11.88
N ARG A 321 23.65 -26.32 -12.46
CA ARG A 321 23.95 -26.33 -13.91
C ARG A 321 22.69 -26.48 -14.77
N LEU A 322 21.66 -27.19 -14.29
CA LEU A 322 20.40 -27.41 -15.01
C LEU A 322 19.38 -26.26 -14.82
N GLY A 323 19.80 -25.13 -14.26
CA GLY A 323 18.95 -23.96 -14.05
C GLY A 323 18.29 -23.90 -12.68
N GLY A 324 18.81 -24.65 -11.71
CA GLY A 324 18.34 -24.67 -10.34
C GLY A 324 18.41 -23.31 -9.64
N ARG A 325 17.60 -23.15 -8.59
CA ARG A 325 17.50 -21.92 -7.81
C ARG A 325 17.85 -22.19 -6.36
N MET A 326 18.72 -21.37 -5.77
CA MET A 326 19.19 -21.60 -4.41
C MET A 326 19.20 -20.34 -3.56
N LEU A 327 18.66 -20.43 -2.35
CA LEU A 327 18.88 -19.44 -1.29
C LEU A 327 19.89 -20.03 -0.30
N LEU A 328 21.01 -19.34 -0.09
CA LEU A 328 22.06 -19.76 0.80
C LEU A 328 22.26 -18.71 1.89
N LEU A 329 22.01 -19.07 3.13
CA LEU A 329 22.33 -18.24 4.28
C LEU A 329 23.64 -18.79 4.87
N LEU A 330 24.62 -17.93 5.04
CA LEU A 330 25.96 -18.30 5.47
C LEU A 330 26.27 -17.73 6.84
N GLU A 331 27.32 -18.27 7.44
CA GLU A 331 28.01 -17.65 8.56
C GLU A 331 29.44 -17.32 8.12
N PRO A 332 30.15 -16.44 8.85
CA PRO A 332 31.59 -16.28 8.68
C PRO A 332 32.32 -17.61 8.66
N ASN A 333 33.21 -17.78 7.68
CA ASN A 333 33.98 -19.01 7.48
C ASN A 333 33.12 -20.25 7.23
N PRO A 334 32.25 -20.26 6.19
CA PRO A 334 31.37 -21.39 5.90
C PRO A 334 32.18 -22.65 5.50
N PRO A 335 31.57 -23.85 5.46
CA PRO A 335 32.28 -25.06 5.05
C PRO A 335 32.87 -24.94 3.62
N GLN A 336 34.02 -25.59 3.40
CA GLN A 336 34.80 -25.46 2.16
C GLN A 336 33.99 -25.88 0.93
N THR A 337 33.19 -26.95 1.01
CA THR A 337 32.43 -27.43 -0.14
C THR A 337 31.37 -26.42 -0.61
N PHE A 338 30.81 -25.62 0.30
CA PHE A 338 29.89 -24.54 -0.09
C PHE A 338 30.64 -23.37 -0.74
N ARG A 339 31.86 -23.05 -0.27
CA ARG A 339 32.74 -22.09 -0.96
C ARG A 339 33.08 -22.57 -2.36
N ASP A 340 33.42 -23.84 -2.53
CA ASP A 340 33.75 -24.43 -3.82
C ASP A 340 32.55 -24.41 -4.78
N LEU A 341 31.34 -24.64 -4.27
CA LEU A 341 30.10 -24.54 -5.05
C LEU A 341 29.86 -23.11 -5.57
N LEU A 342 30.08 -22.09 -4.73
CA LEU A 342 29.95 -20.68 -5.11
C LEU A 342 31.07 -20.24 -6.08
N ALA A 343 32.29 -20.75 -5.89
CA ALA A 343 33.43 -20.43 -6.73
C ALA A 343 33.22 -20.86 -8.20
N GLN A 344 32.46 -21.94 -8.45
CA GLN A 344 32.03 -22.33 -9.80
C GLN A 344 31.23 -21.24 -10.52
N TRP A 345 30.60 -20.33 -9.78
CA TRP A 345 29.78 -19.24 -10.30
C TRP A 345 30.43 -17.86 -10.16
N ALA A 346 31.77 -17.84 -10.04
CA ALA A 346 32.57 -16.63 -9.86
C ALA A 346 32.25 -15.83 -8.58
N ILE A 347 31.87 -16.52 -7.50
CA ILE A 347 31.52 -15.91 -6.21
C ILE A 347 32.47 -16.42 -5.13
N THR A 348 33.01 -15.49 -4.35
CA THR A 348 33.88 -15.76 -3.22
C THR A 348 33.29 -15.16 -1.95
N VAL A 349 33.42 -15.89 -0.84
CA VAL A 349 33.08 -15.41 0.50
C VAL A 349 34.37 -14.93 1.16
N GLU A 350 34.43 -13.67 1.58
CA GLU A 350 35.58 -13.13 2.32
C GLU A 350 35.68 -13.79 3.70
N GLU A 351 36.90 -13.93 4.23
CA GLU A 351 37.08 -14.48 5.59
C GLU A 351 36.73 -13.45 6.66
N GLY A 352 36.08 -13.93 7.73
CA GLY A 352 35.70 -13.12 8.88
C GLY A 352 34.33 -12.43 8.77
N THR A 353 34.13 -11.48 9.68
CA THR A 353 32.87 -10.78 9.95
C THR A 353 32.99 -9.31 9.56
N ILE A 354 31.92 -8.75 8.98
CA ILE A 354 31.79 -7.34 8.65
C ILE A 354 31.63 -6.54 9.94
N VAL A 355 32.42 -5.48 10.05
CA VAL A 355 32.30 -4.44 11.08
C VAL A 355 31.99 -3.14 10.37
N ASP A 356 30.83 -2.53 10.63
CA ASP A 356 30.40 -1.25 10.07
C ASP A 356 30.24 -0.21 11.19
N ILE A 357 31.24 0.67 11.33
CA ILE A 357 31.20 1.76 12.31
C ILE A 357 30.33 2.94 11.83
N GLY A 358 29.99 2.99 10.54
CA GLY A 358 29.17 4.05 9.94
C GLY A 358 27.67 3.78 10.05
N SER A 359 27.25 2.51 10.01
CA SER A 359 25.84 2.11 10.13
C SER A 359 25.70 0.78 10.86
N SER A 360 25.36 0.86 12.15
CA SER A 360 25.14 -0.32 12.99
C SER A 360 23.96 -0.17 13.94
N LEU A 361 23.33 -1.30 14.27
CA LEU A 361 22.21 -1.34 15.19
C LEU A 361 22.70 -1.19 16.64
N ALA A 362 22.07 -0.30 17.40
CA ALA A 362 22.35 -0.08 18.83
C ALA A 362 23.83 0.21 19.17
N GLY A 363 24.60 0.74 18.21
CA GLY A 363 26.03 1.02 18.40
C GLY A 363 26.89 -0.25 18.51
N GLN A 364 26.45 -1.36 17.92
CA GLN A 364 27.21 -2.62 17.81
C GLN A 364 27.70 -2.79 16.37
N PRO A 365 28.96 -2.42 16.04
CA PRO A 365 29.45 -2.40 14.65
C PRO A 365 29.37 -3.73 13.88
N GLN A 366 29.36 -4.88 14.55
CA GLN A 366 29.11 -6.19 13.91
C GLN A 366 27.64 -6.46 13.58
N THR A 367 26.70 -5.68 14.13
CA THR A 367 25.28 -5.72 13.78
C THR A 367 25.01 -4.69 12.69
N VAL A 368 25.41 -5.01 11.46
CA VAL A 368 25.40 -4.12 10.31
C VAL A 368 23.96 -3.72 9.98
N LEU A 369 23.67 -2.42 10.00
CA LEU A 369 22.36 -1.88 9.64
C LEU A 369 22.40 -1.40 8.19
N ILE A 370 21.51 -1.93 7.37
CA ILE A 370 21.32 -1.53 5.97
C ILE A 370 20.09 -0.63 5.87
N GLN A 371 20.24 0.49 5.17
CA GLN A 371 19.17 1.46 4.91
C GLN A 371 18.87 1.59 3.42
N SER A 372 17.76 2.25 3.07
CA SER A 372 17.30 2.35 1.68
C SER A 372 18.36 2.73 0.63
N PRO A 373 19.29 3.68 0.88
CA PRO A 373 20.32 4.05 -0.11
C PRO A 373 21.41 2.99 -0.34
N GLN A 374 21.47 1.97 0.50
CA GLN A 374 22.46 0.89 0.47
C GLN A 374 21.96 -0.36 -0.25
N TYR A 375 20.68 -0.37 -0.66
CA TYR A 375 20.12 -1.43 -1.50
C TYR A 375 20.36 -1.12 -2.98
N ASN A 376 20.46 -2.19 -3.76
CA ASN A 376 20.42 -2.08 -5.20
C ASN A 376 18.95 -1.97 -5.68
N ASP A 377 18.64 -0.88 -6.36
CA ASP A 377 17.33 -0.53 -6.89
C ASP A 377 17.20 -0.77 -8.40
N GLN A 378 18.17 -1.46 -9.00
CA GLN A 378 18.17 -1.78 -10.43
C GLN A 378 17.53 -3.14 -10.69
N GLU A 379 16.79 -3.24 -11.79
CA GLU A 379 16.34 -4.53 -12.30
C GLU A 379 17.55 -5.46 -12.56
N PRO A 380 17.43 -6.77 -12.28
CA PRO A 380 16.23 -7.47 -11.81
C PRO A 380 16.14 -7.60 -10.27
N VAL A 381 17.06 -7.01 -9.49
CA VAL A 381 17.17 -7.25 -8.03
C VAL A 381 16.42 -6.23 -7.18
N ASP A 382 15.87 -5.19 -7.79
CA ASP A 382 14.92 -4.25 -7.18
C ASP A 382 13.71 -4.99 -6.57
N ALA A 383 13.29 -6.11 -7.15
CA ALA A 383 12.25 -6.97 -6.56
C ALA A 383 12.68 -7.64 -5.23
N ILE A 384 13.98 -7.85 -4.99
CA ILE A 384 14.49 -8.38 -3.72
C ILE A 384 14.38 -7.30 -2.62
N THR A 385 14.69 -6.06 -2.99
CA THR A 385 14.79 -4.90 -2.08
C THR A 385 13.50 -4.09 -2.02
N ALA A 386 12.48 -4.46 -2.81
CA ALA A 386 11.18 -3.82 -2.87
C ALA A 386 10.54 -3.73 -1.48
N LEU A 387 10.18 -2.50 -1.09
CA LEU A 387 9.54 -2.17 0.19
C LEU A 387 10.40 -2.49 1.43
N VAL A 388 11.68 -2.82 1.28
CA VAL A 388 12.62 -2.99 2.38
C VAL A 388 13.25 -1.63 2.70
N GLU A 389 12.75 -0.94 3.73
CA GLU A 389 13.30 0.37 4.11
C GLU A 389 14.63 0.23 4.85
N GLN A 390 14.73 -0.77 5.73
CA GLN A 390 15.91 -1.08 6.54
C GLN A 390 15.87 -2.54 7.00
N ASN A 391 17.04 -3.13 7.16
CA ASN A 391 17.23 -4.47 7.72
C ASN A 391 18.58 -4.50 8.45
N TYR A 392 18.84 -5.49 9.29
CA TYR A 392 20.16 -5.66 9.87
C TYR A 392 20.62 -7.10 9.81
N PHE A 393 21.94 -7.26 9.78
CA PHE A 393 22.62 -8.54 9.86
C PHE A 393 23.46 -8.59 11.14
N VAL A 394 23.43 -9.71 11.84
CA VAL A 394 24.16 -9.97 13.08
C VAL A 394 25.38 -10.82 12.75
N GLY A 395 26.54 -10.18 12.59
CA GLY A 395 27.78 -10.92 12.33
C GLY A 395 27.93 -11.43 10.90
N ALA A 396 27.40 -10.71 9.90
CA ALA A 396 27.52 -11.11 8.49
C ALA A 396 28.96 -11.20 7.98
N THR A 397 29.19 -12.09 7.04
CA THR A 397 30.36 -12.09 6.15
C THR A 397 30.08 -11.36 4.83
N SER A 398 31.14 -11.04 4.08
CA SER A 398 31.06 -10.28 2.83
C SER A 398 31.21 -11.21 1.62
N ILE A 399 30.36 -11.02 0.61
CA ILE A 399 30.29 -11.84 -0.60
C ILE A 399 30.72 -11.00 -1.79
N VAL A 400 31.77 -11.42 -2.50
CA VAL A 400 32.37 -10.64 -3.59
C VAL A 400 32.53 -11.47 -4.85
N PRO A 401 32.53 -10.84 -6.04
CA PRO A 401 32.96 -11.52 -7.26
C PRO A 401 34.38 -12.04 -7.12
N SER A 402 34.63 -13.27 -7.59
CA SER A 402 35.98 -13.85 -7.62
C SER A 402 36.82 -13.31 -8.78
N LEU A 403 36.18 -12.72 -9.79
CA LEU A 403 36.79 -12.18 -11.00
C LEU A 403 36.45 -10.68 -11.15
N PRO A 404 37.37 -9.87 -11.72
CA PRO A 404 37.06 -8.52 -12.15
C PRO A 404 35.90 -8.49 -13.16
N ARG A 405 35.21 -7.34 -13.25
CA ARG A 405 34.07 -7.15 -14.19
C ARG A 405 34.45 -7.38 -15.64
N GLU A 406 35.70 -7.08 -16.00
CA GLU A 406 36.23 -7.23 -17.36
C GLU A 406 36.53 -8.70 -17.73
N GLU A 407 36.72 -9.56 -16.73
CA GLU A 407 37.04 -10.98 -16.89
C GLU A 407 35.83 -11.91 -16.64
N LEU A 408 34.72 -11.36 -16.13
CA LEU A 408 33.48 -12.10 -15.91
C LEU A 408 32.89 -12.56 -17.26
N PRO A 409 32.59 -13.86 -17.43
CA PRO A 409 31.99 -14.36 -18.65
C PRO A 409 30.57 -13.79 -18.80
N SER A 410 30.14 -13.54 -20.03
CA SER A 410 28.78 -13.06 -20.32
C SER A 410 27.66 -14.05 -19.96
N THR A 411 28.02 -15.26 -19.50
CA THR A 411 27.10 -16.29 -19.02
C THR A 411 26.68 -16.09 -17.56
N ILE A 412 27.32 -15.17 -16.83
CA ILE A 412 27.10 -14.92 -15.41
C ILE A 412 26.91 -13.41 -15.19
N GLU A 413 25.83 -13.07 -14.51
CA GLU A 413 25.51 -11.71 -14.08
C GLU A 413 25.47 -11.67 -12.56
N LEU A 414 26.17 -10.71 -11.97
CA LEU A 414 26.37 -10.60 -10.53
C LEU A 414 25.82 -9.29 -9.99
N TYR A 415 25.04 -9.36 -8.90
CA TYR A 415 24.30 -8.24 -8.34
C TYR A 415 24.55 -8.13 -6.83
N PRO A 416 25.28 -7.10 -6.34
CA PRO A 416 25.22 -6.79 -4.92
C PRO A 416 23.79 -6.36 -4.59
N VAL A 417 23.13 -7.00 -3.62
CA VAL A 417 21.74 -6.71 -3.24
C VAL A 417 21.70 -5.64 -2.15
N ALA A 418 22.58 -5.79 -1.15
CA ALA A 418 22.75 -4.85 -0.05
C ALA A 418 24.24 -4.62 0.20
N THR A 419 24.60 -3.39 0.54
CA THR A 419 25.98 -3.00 0.81
C THR A 419 26.16 -2.28 2.14
N SER A 420 27.23 -2.52 2.86
CA SER A 420 27.57 -1.76 4.06
C SER A 420 28.09 -0.34 3.71
N THR A 421 28.37 0.49 4.71
CA THR A 421 28.93 1.83 4.46
C THR A 421 30.40 1.76 4.03
N MET A 422 30.92 2.87 3.51
CA MET A 422 32.36 3.04 3.22
C MET A 422 33.24 2.88 4.47
N LEU A 423 32.69 3.01 5.67
CA LEU A 423 33.40 2.86 6.94
C LEU A 423 33.35 1.42 7.46
N SER A 424 33.33 0.43 6.57
CA SER A 424 33.29 -0.98 6.95
C SER A 424 34.62 -1.67 6.75
N CYS A 425 34.90 -2.67 7.58
CA CYS A 425 36.07 -3.55 7.45
C CYS A 425 35.69 -5.01 7.76
N MET A 426 36.64 -5.93 7.62
CA MET A 426 36.50 -7.32 8.06
C MET A 426 37.33 -7.55 9.32
N THR A 427 36.83 -8.36 10.25
CA THR A 427 37.58 -8.88 11.40
C THR A 427 37.53 -10.41 11.45
N LEU A 428 38.65 -11.03 11.81
CA LEU A 428 38.72 -12.46 12.11
C LEU A 428 38.46 -12.75 13.60
N ASP A 429 38.51 -11.72 14.44
CA ASP A 429 38.22 -11.84 15.87
C ASP A 429 36.83 -11.27 16.15
N GLU A 430 35.91 -12.16 16.53
CA GLU A 430 34.53 -11.84 16.89
C GLU A 430 34.44 -10.87 18.07
N LYS A 431 35.49 -10.73 18.89
CA LYS A 431 35.50 -9.77 20.02
C LYS A 431 35.80 -8.34 19.59
N ILE A 432 36.33 -8.15 18.37
CA ILE A 432 36.69 -6.84 17.86
C ILE A 432 35.48 -6.20 17.19
N ASN A 433 35.01 -5.10 17.79
CA ASN A 433 33.88 -4.29 17.33
C ASN A 433 34.35 -2.93 16.76
N ASP A 434 35.53 -2.90 16.15
CA ASP A 434 36.12 -1.69 15.55
C ASP A 434 36.97 -2.09 14.32
N CYS A 435 37.47 -1.11 13.57
CA CYS A 435 38.31 -1.29 12.39
C CYS A 435 39.78 -0.92 12.67
N PRO A 436 40.55 -1.77 13.41
CA PRO A 436 41.88 -1.42 13.89
C PRO A 436 42.91 -1.18 12.77
N ASN A 437 42.74 -1.87 11.63
CA ASN A 437 43.65 -1.76 10.49
C ASN A 437 43.23 -0.68 9.47
N ALA A 438 42.10 0.01 9.70
CA ALA A 438 41.55 1.03 8.82
C ALA A 438 41.40 0.61 7.32
N ASP A 439 41.18 -0.69 7.04
CA ASP A 439 40.82 -1.22 5.71
C ASP A 439 39.35 -0.93 5.39
N TYR A 440 39.06 0.36 5.28
CA TYR A 440 37.73 0.88 5.04
C TYR A 440 37.33 0.69 3.58
N ARG A 441 36.33 -0.17 3.36
CA ARG A 441 35.69 -0.38 2.06
C ARG A 441 34.27 -0.90 2.23
N VAL A 442 33.45 -0.66 1.22
CA VAL A 442 32.11 -1.26 1.14
C VAL A 442 32.22 -2.78 1.20
N ARG A 443 31.37 -3.40 2.02
CA ARG A 443 31.20 -4.86 2.13
C ARG A 443 29.81 -5.23 1.64
N ILE A 444 29.64 -6.47 1.19
CA ILE A 444 28.40 -6.92 0.55
C ILE A 444 27.83 -8.08 1.37
N PRO A 445 26.96 -7.81 2.35
CA PRO A 445 26.32 -8.86 3.16
C PRO A 445 25.22 -9.63 2.41
N ALA A 446 24.68 -9.10 1.30
CA ALA A 446 23.68 -9.79 0.49
C ALA A 446 24.00 -9.68 -1.00
N PHE A 447 23.92 -10.81 -1.71
CA PHE A 447 24.36 -10.95 -3.08
C PHE A 447 23.39 -11.82 -3.87
N ALA A 448 23.14 -11.47 -5.12
CA ALA A 448 22.35 -12.28 -6.05
C ALA A 448 23.14 -12.51 -7.34
N MET A 449 22.87 -13.62 -8.02
CA MET A 449 23.39 -13.87 -9.37
C MET A 449 22.36 -14.56 -10.24
N GLN A 450 22.55 -14.37 -11.54
CA GLN A 450 21.86 -15.11 -12.59
C GLN A 450 22.91 -15.65 -13.54
N GLY A 451 22.72 -16.86 -14.06
CA GLY A 451 23.64 -17.38 -15.08
C GLY A 451 23.14 -18.62 -15.78
N ILE A 452 23.73 -18.92 -16.94
CA ILE A 452 23.39 -20.09 -17.77
C ILE A 452 24.46 -21.18 -17.74
N ALA A 453 25.66 -20.86 -17.24
CA ALA A 453 26.76 -21.80 -17.11
C ALA A 453 27.76 -21.34 -16.05
N PRO A 454 28.36 -22.28 -15.28
CA PRO A 454 29.52 -22.01 -14.45
C PRO A 454 30.72 -21.45 -15.23
N ILE A 455 31.70 -20.88 -14.52
CA ILE A 455 32.97 -20.49 -15.12
C ILE A 455 33.64 -21.69 -15.78
N ASN A 456 34.24 -21.48 -16.95
CA ASN A 456 34.91 -22.51 -17.74
C ASN A 456 34.02 -23.70 -18.17
N ALA A 457 32.68 -23.56 -18.09
CA ALA A 457 31.72 -24.54 -18.57
C ALA A 457 30.87 -23.98 -19.72
N ASN A 458 30.36 -24.87 -20.57
CA ASN A 458 29.40 -24.49 -21.61
C ASN A 458 27.96 -24.62 -21.05
N PRO A 459 27.01 -23.81 -21.56
CA PRO A 459 25.60 -23.97 -21.22
C PRO A 459 25.10 -25.38 -21.51
N ASP A 460 24.39 -25.98 -20.56
CA ASP A 460 23.82 -27.31 -20.73
C ASP A 460 22.52 -27.21 -21.55
N PRO A 461 22.40 -27.90 -22.70
CA PRO A 461 21.18 -27.87 -23.52
C PRO A 461 19.95 -28.44 -22.80
N LYS A 462 20.13 -29.18 -21.70
CA LYS A 462 19.03 -29.69 -20.86
C LYS A 462 18.54 -28.67 -19.84
N ALA A 463 19.26 -27.56 -19.63
CA ALA A 463 18.85 -26.53 -18.68
C ALA A 463 17.52 -25.90 -19.13
N LYS A 464 16.50 -25.98 -18.27
CA LYS A 464 15.15 -25.47 -18.56
C LYS A 464 15.04 -23.96 -18.35
N SER A 465 15.93 -23.40 -17.52
CA SER A 465 15.97 -21.98 -17.16
C SER A 465 17.39 -21.55 -16.81
N GLN A 466 17.57 -20.25 -16.59
CA GLN A 466 18.81 -19.72 -16.00
C GLN A 466 18.86 -20.07 -14.52
N THR A 467 20.06 -20.39 -14.04
CA THR A 467 20.39 -20.58 -12.63
C THR A 467 20.29 -19.26 -11.90
N LYS A 468 19.72 -19.27 -10.70
CA LYS A 468 19.66 -18.10 -9.82
C LYS A 468 20.05 -18.47 -8.42
N MET A 469 20.85 -17.66 -7.75
CA MET A 469 21.05 -17.81 -6.31
C MET A 469 21.00 -16.45 -5.62
N VAL A 470 20.58 -16.49 -4.36
CA VAL A 470 20.74 -15.38 -3.43
C VAL A 470 21.58 -15.91 -2.28
N ILE A 471 22.69 -15.23 -1.99
CA ILE A 471 23.55 -15.53 -0.85
C ILE A 471 23.40 -14.40 0.14
N LEU A 472 23.08 -14.75 1.38
CA LEU A 472 23.04 -13.85 2.52
C LEU A 472 24.15 -14.26 3.47
N GLY A 473 25.02 -13.32 3.82
CA GLY A 473 26.24 -13.57 4.59
C GLY A 473 26.01 -13.83 6.08
N ASP A 474 24.76 -13.99 6.51
CA ASP A 474 24.34 -14.16 7.89
C ASP A 474 23.11 -15.07 7.90
N ARG A 475 23.09 -16.08 8.78
CA ARG A 475 21.89 -16.92 8.99
C ARG A 475 21.04 -16.42 10.14
N ASP A 476 21.64 -15.77 11.13
CA ASP A 476 21.04 -15.34 12.37
C ASP A 476 19.94 -14.30 12.12
N PHE A 477 20.09 -13.41 11.11
CA PHE A 477 19.03 -12.45 10.76
C PHE A 477 17.67 -13.10 10.42
N ALA A 478 17.68 -14.36 9.96
CA ALA A 478 16.51 -15.12 9.55
C ALA A 478 15.97 -16.08 10.62
N THR A 479 16.61 -16.13 11.79
CA THR A 479 16.14 -16.92 12.93
C THR A 479 14.82 -16.38 13.48
N ASN A 480 14.07 -17.20 14.21
CA ASN A 480 12.79 -16.77 14.82
C ASN A 480 12.93 -15.48 15.64
N PHE A 481 14.05 -15.33 16.37
CA PHE A 481 14.36 -14.16 17.18
C PHE A 481 14.51 -12.87 16.35
N HIS A 482 15.18 -12.93 15.19
CA HIS A 482 15.52 -11.74 14.40
C HIS A 482 14.57 -11.46 13.22
N ILE A 483 13.91 -12.48 12.67
CA ILE A 483 13.19 -12.36 11.39
C ILE A 483 12.09 -11.31 11.39
N ASN A 484 11.34 -11.17 12.49
CA ASN A 484 10.27 -10.18 12.60
C ASN A 484 10.77 -8.76 12.93
N SER A 485 12.08 -8.56 13.00
CA SER A 485 12.67 -7.25 13.25
C SER A 485 12.81 -6.44 11.97
N VAL A 486 12.34 -5.19 12.03
CA VAL A 486 12.55 -4.17 11.01
C VAL A 486 12.05 -4.61 9.62
N GLY A 487 12.93 -5.12 8.75
CA GLY A 487 12.63 -5.62 7.40
C GLY A 487 13.30 -6.94 7.05
N ASN A 488 13.82 -7.69 8.04
CA ASN A 488 14.53 -8.95 7.81
C ASN A 488 13.65 -10.01 7.14
N ARG A 489 12.41 -10.16 7.61
CA ARG A 489 11.39 -11.02 7.00
C ARG A 489 11.16 -10.66 5.53
N ASP A 490 11.12 -9.38 5.21
CA ASP A 490 10.80 -8.93 3.86
C ASP A 490 11.94 -9.20 2.89
N LEU A 491 13.17 -8.93 3.29
CA LEU A 491 14.35 -9.27 2.50
C LEU A 491 14.44 -10.78 2.22
N LEU A 492 14.25 -11.62 3.25
CA LEU A 492 14.32 -13.08 3.13
C LEU A 492 13.25 -13.60 2.16
N LEU A 493 11.99 -13.22 2.39
CA LEU A 493 10.87 -13.72 1.59
C LEU A 493 10.90 -13.14 0.16
N ASN A 494 11.36 -11.89 -0.03
CA ASN A 494 11.58 -11.34 -1.36
C ASN A 494 12.67 -12.08 -2.13
N SER A 495 13.73 -12.49 -1.44
CA SER A 495 14.78 -13.32 -2.03
C SER A 495 14.20 -14.65 -2.54
N VAL A 496 13.33 -15.30 -1.75
CA VAL A 496 12.62 -16.52 -2.16
C VAL A 496 11.70 -16.24 -3.36
N ASN A 497 10.93 -15.14 -3.34
CA ASN A 497 10.02 -14.76 -4.42
C ASN A 497 10.77 -14.50 -5.74
N TRP A 498 11.91 -13.80 -5.67
CA TRP A 498 12.78 -13.55 -6.82
C TRP A 498 13.35 -14.85 -7.39
N LEU A 499 13.80 -15.76 -6.53
CA LEU A 499 14.28 -17.09 -6.92
C LEU A 499 13.17 -17.93 -7.53
N ALA A 500 11.97 -17.92 -6.97
CA ALA A 500 10.81 -18.64 -7.48
C ALA A 500 10.24 -18.02 -8.77
N GLU A 501 10.75 -16.85 -9.20
CA GLU A 501 10.21 -16.02 -10.29
C GLU A 501 8.77 -15.56 -10.05
N ASP A 502 8.36 -15.51 -8.78
CA ASP A 502 7.15 -14.86 -8.32
C ASP A 502 7.49 -13.45 -7.82
N TYR A 503 8.24 -12.68 -8.63
CA TYR A 503 8.61 -11.29 -8.34
C TYR A 503 7.42 -10.44 -7.90
N ALA A 504 6.24 -10.86 -8.35
CA ALA A 504 4.98 -10.23 -8.12
C ALA A 504 4.47 -10.39 -6.67
N LEU A 505 4.82 -11.47 -5.94
CA LEU A 505 4.55 -11.62 -4.50
C LEU A 505 5.41 -10.69 -3.63
N ALA A 506 6.63 -10.35 -4.07
CA ALA A 506 7.47 -9.37 -3.40
C ALA A 506 6.85 -7.95 -3.40
N SER A 507 6.06 -7.64 -4.43
CA SER A 507 5.42 -6.32 -4.62
C SER A 507 4.12 -6.10 -3.84
N VAL A 508 3.47 -7.16 -3.33
CA VAL A 508 2.16 -7.09 -2.64
C VAL A 508 2.31 -7.01 -1.12
N ARG A 509 3.54 -6.90 -0.59
CA ARG A 509 3.77 -6.74 0.86
C ARG A 509 3.03 -5.53 1.41
N SER A 510 2.66 -5.61 2.70
CA SER A 510 1.95 -4.56 3.42
C SER A 510 2.64 -3.22 3.17
N LYS A 511 1.95 -2.32 2.44
CA LYS A 511 2.50 -1.00 2.13
C LYS A 511 2.69 -0.28 3.46
N PRO A 512 3.93 0.04 3.87
CA PRO A 512 4.13 0.68 5.15
C PRO A 512 3.30 1.96 5.22
N ILE A 513 2.61 2.17 6.34
CA ILE A 513 2.00 3.45 6.63
C ILE A 513 3.16 4.41 6.82
N ALA A 514 3.53 5.11 5.75
CA ALA A 514 4.62 6.07 5.78
C ALA A 514 4.24 7.20 6.75
N LEU A 515 4.69 7.09 8.00
CA LEU A 515 4.67 8.16 8.98
C LEU A 515 5.69 9.20 8.52
N ARG A 516 5.33 9.99 7.51
CA ARG A 516 6.16 11.06 6.97
C ARG A 516 6.30 12.15 8.04
N ARG A 517 7.35 12.06 8.83
CA ARG A 517 7.81 13.15 9.68
C ARG A 517 8.53 14.14 8.77
N LEU A 518 8.06 15.38 8.73
CA LEU A 518 8.78 16.44 8.05
C LEU A 518 10.05 16.76 8.87
N ILE A 519 11.17 16.12 8.52
CA ILE A 519 12.48 16.43 9.09
C ILE A 519 13.03 17.60 8.29
N VAL A 520 12.76 18.82 8.74
CA VAL A 520 13.22 20.05 8.11
C VAL A 520 14.51 20.53 8.74
N THR A 521 15.48 20.91 7.90
CA THR A 521 16.67 21.64 8.33
C THR A 521 16.29 23.02 8.86
N GLY A 522 17.17 23.65 9.67
CA GLY A 522 16.92 24.99 10.21
C GLY A 522 16.64 26.05 9.14
N ARG A 523 17.25 25.91 7.96
CA ARG A 523 17.06 26.81 6.81
C ARG A 523 15.71 26.61 6.12
N GLU A 524 15.27 25.36 5.95
CA GLU A 524 13.95 25.05 5.40
C GLU A 524 12.82 25.50 6.34
N MET A 525 13.01 25.35 7.66
CA MET A 525 12.05 25.86 8.65
C MET A 525 11.90 27.39 8.58
N GLN A 526 12.99 28.14 8.38
CA GLN A 526 12.93 29.59 8.18
C GLN A 526 12.21 29.98 6.88
N LEU A 527 12.44 29.22 5.80
CA LEU A 527 11.76 29.42 4.52
C LEU A 527 10.25 29.17 4.64
N ILE A 528 9.84 28.06 5.27
CA ILE A 528 8.43 27.74 5.52
C ILE A 528 7.75 28.82 6.36
N ARG A 529 8.43 29.30 7.41
CA ARG A 529 7.93 30.39 8.26
C ARG A 529 7.77 31.70 7.49
N GLY A 530 8.77 32.06 6.68
CA GLY A 530 8.71 33.24 5.82
C GLY A 530 7.59 33.17 4.77
N MET A 531 7.43 32.01 4.11
CA MET A 531 6.34 31.81 3.17
C MET A 531 4.96 31.94 3.84
N SER A 532 4.81 31.38 5.05
CA SER A 532 3.54 31.44 5.79
C SER A 532 3.18 32.87 6.22
N TRP A 533 4.16 33.67 6.65
CA TRP A 533 3.93 35.05 7.10
C TRP A 533 3.73 36.04 5.97
N PHE A 534 4.39 35.87 4.83
CA PHE A 534 4.40 36.90 3.79
C PHE A 534 3.63 36.50 2.54
N VAL A 535 3.73 35.25 2.06
CA VAL A 535 3.13 34.87 0.77
C VAL A 535 1.61 34.86 0.84
N LEU A 536 1.03 34.22 1.85
CA LEU A 536 -0.44 34.14 2.00
C LEU A 536 -1.08 35.53 2.19
N PRO A 537 -0.59 36.39 3.12
CA PRO A 537 -1.15 37.74 3.27
C PRO A 537 -0.96 38.63 2.04
N VAL A 538 0.19 38.55 1.35
CA VAL A 538 0.43 39.32 0.12
C VAL A 538 -0.47 38.84 -1.01
N LEU A 539 -0.65 37.52 -1.17
CA LEU A 539 -1.57 36.96 -2.16
C LEU A 539 -3.00 37.43 -1.90
N MET A 540 -3.45 37.40 -0.63
CA MET A 540 -4.77 37.90 -0.24
C MET A 540 -4.93 39.40 -0.51
N ALA A 541 -3.93 40.21 -0.15
CA ALA A 541 -3.93 41.65 -0.41
C ALA A 541 -3.94 41.96 -1.91
N PHE A 542 -3.19 41.19 -2.70
CA PHE A 542 -3.18 41.29 -4.16
C PHE A 542 -4.54 40.95 -4.77
N LEU A 543 -5.13 39.81 -4.39
CA LEU A 543 -6.47 39.41 -4.85
C LEU A 543 -7.54 40.43 -4.45
N ALA A 544 -7.46 40.97 -3.22
CA ALA A 544 -8.34 42.04 -2.76
C ALA A 544 -8.16 43.32 -3.59
N GLY A 545 -6.91 43.69 -3.92
CA GLY A 545 -6.58 44.82 -4.78
C GLY A 545 -7.11 44.66 -6.21
N VAL A 546 -6.95 43.48 -6.81
CA VAL A 546 -7.50 43.15 -8.13
C VAL A 546 -9.03 43.21 -8.11
N ALA A 547 -9.67 42.67 -7.07
CA ALA A 547 -11.12 42.72 -6.91
C ALA A 547 -11.64 44.16 -6.74
N TRP A 548 -10.92 44.99 -5.98
CA TRP A 548 -11.23 46.41 -5.82
C TRP A 548 -11.07 47.18 -7.13
N TRP A 549 -9.98 46.93 -7.88
CA TRP A 549 -9.74 47.57 -9.18
C TRP A 549 -10.80 47.20 -10.21
N ARG A 550 -11.24 45.93 -10.26
CA ARG A 550 -12.31 45.49 -11.16
C ARG A 550 -13.70 46.05 -10.82
N ARG A 551 -13.92 46.48 -9.58
CA ARG A 551 -15.19 47.09 -9.14
C ARG A 551 -15.27 48.58 -9.45
N ARG A 552 -14.12 49.22 -9.71
CA ARG A 552 -14.00 50.61 -10.09
C ARG A 552 -14.05 50.75 -11.60
#